data_AF-A0A2A4TNQ8-F1
#
_entry.id   AF-A0A2A4TNQ8-F1
#
_cell.length_a   1.000
_cell.length_b   1.000
_cell.length_c   1.000
_cell.angle_alpha   90.00
_cell.angle_beta   90.00
_cell.angle_gamma   90.00
#
_symmetry.space_group_name_H-M   'P 1'
#
loop_
_entity.id
_entity.type
_entity.pdbx_description
1 polymer ?
#
loop_
_entity_poly.entity_id
_entity_poly.type
_entity_poly.pdbx_seq_one_letter_code
_entity_poly.pdbx_strand_id
1 'polypeptide(L)'
;MKFVFKVVSHVIIFTLLTIISQIGGLIYFLSLFISKKWNLHFKFKSMFVFLTLYLFSTLIIVPLIAPLFGREKIKNTERIHPTNYMTILLNRNYVHPKLNDLLYNTEIALSKTSIEIHYLDANFPFINNFPLLPHLSHNDGKKLDLSLIYETKDNHITNKQKSLTGYGVFESPKPEETNQINSCLKKGYFQYDFPKYLTFGTINTHLLFSEKGTKKLIESMLTSNSLGKLFIEPHLKQRLHLTDRRVRYHGCKAVRHDDHIHIQLK
;
A
#
# COMPACT_ATOMS: atom_id res chain seq x y z
N MET A 1 22.74 2.36 35.36
CA MET A 1 22.86 1.96 33.93
C MET A 1 21.82 0.93 33.48
N LYS A 2 21.67 -0.24 34.14
CA LYS A 2 20.72 -1.30 33.70
C LYS A 2 19.24 -0.86 33.62
N PHE A 3 18.78 -0.06 34.59
CA PHE A 3 17.40 0.48 34.60
C PHE A 3 17.15 1.43 33.43
N VAL A 4 18.04 2.39 33.21
CA VAL A 4 17.96 3.36 32.11
C VAL A 4 17.92 2.64 30.77
N PHE A 5 18.82 1.68 30.56
CA PHE A 5 18.84 0.88 29.32
C PHE A 5 17.49 0.19 29.07
N LYS A 6 16.91 -0.45 30.09
CA LYS A 6 15.61 -1.12 29.98
C LYS A 6 14.49 -0.15 29.58
N VAL A 7 14.43 1.04 30.21
CA VAL A 7 13.43 2.06 29.88
C VAL A 7 13.59 2.51 28.42
N VAL A 8 14.83 2.82 28.01
CA VAL A 8 15.13 3.24 26.62
C VAL A 8 14.70 2.16 25.62
N SER A 9 14.99 0.88 25.88
CA SER A 9 14.55 -0.21 24.99
C SER A 9 13.03 -0.28 24.85
N HIS A 10 12.26 -0.13 25.95
CA HIS A 10 10.81 -0.13 25.88
C HIS A 10 10.25 1.06 25.08
N VAL A 11 10.85 2.25 25.23
CA VAL A 11 10.46 3.45 24.47
C VAL A 11 10.74 3.26 22.97
N ILE A 12 11.89 2.68 22.60
CA ILE A 12 12.23 2.39 21.21
C ILE A 12 11.24 1.40 20.61
N ILE A 13 10.94 0.30 21.30
CA ILE A 13 9.98 -0.72 20.83
C ILE A 13 8.58 -0.11 20.68
N PHE A 14 8.13 0.65 21.67
CA PHE A 14 6.85 1.36 21.62
C PHE A 14 6.76 2.27 20.40
N THR A 15 7.81 3.06 20.17
CA THR A 15 7.85 4.03 19.07
C THR A 15 7.86 3.33 17.72
N LEU A 16 8.72 2.31 17.55
CA LEU A 16 8.79 1.53 16.32
C LEU A 16 7.46 0.87 15.98
N LEU A 17 6.86 0.16 16.95
CA LEU A 17 5.57 -0.51 16.76
C LEU A 17 4.45 0.48 16.43
N THR A 18 4.44 1.65 17.06
CA THR A 18 3.49 2.73 16.78
C THR A 18 3.67 3.29 15.37
N ILE A 19 4.91 3.59 14.95
CA ILE A 19 5.18 4.12 13.60
C ILE A 19 4.77 3.13 12.50
N ILE A 20 5.04 1.84 12.67
CA ILE A 20 4.76 0.86 11.61
C ILE A 20 3.29 0.45 11.55
N SER A 21 2.53 0.53 12.65
CA SER A 21 1.17 -0.04 12.75
C SER A 21 0.08 0.87 13.33
N GLN A 22 0.42 2.10 13.73
CA GLN A 22 -0.39 3.04 14.52
C GLN A 22 -0.80 2.57 15.93
N ILE A 23 -1.09 1.28 16.13
CA ILE A 23 -1.63 0.73 17.40
C ILE A 23 -0.60 -0.05 18.23
N GLY A 24 0.48 -0.52 17.60
CA GLY A 24 1.34 -1.56 18.14
C GLY A 24 2.02 -1.19 19.45
N GLY A 25 2.41 0.08 19.64
CA GLY A 25 3.01 0.52 20.91
C GLY A 25 2.03 0.47 22.07
N LEU A 26 0.78 0.89 21.86
CA LEU A 26 -0.26 0.81 22.91
C LEU A 26 -0.53 -0.64 23.31
N ILE A 27 -0.65 -1.53 22.32
CA ILE A 27 -0.84 -2.98 22.56
C ILE A 27 0.37 -3.57 23.27
N TYR A 28 1.58 -3.13 22.92
CA TYR A 28 2.80 -3.55 23.59
C TYR A 28 2.81 -3.21 25.08
N PHE A 29 2.45 -1.98 25.45
CA PHE A 29 2.36 -1.61 26.87
C PHE A 29 1.25 -2.37 27.61
N LEU A 30 0.10 -2.55 26.97
CA LEU A 30 -0.98 -3.36 27.53
C LEU A 30 -0.54 -4.82 27.76
N SER A 31 0.23 -5.39 26.82
CA SER A 31 0.72 -6.76 26.94
C SER A 31 1.72 -6.93 28.10
N LEU A 32 2.58 -5.94 28.34
CA LEU A 32 3.48 -5.93 29.51
C LEU A 32 2.69 -5.88 30.83
N PHE A 33 1.63 -5.06 30.89
CA PHE A 33 0.77 -4.97 32.06
C PHE A 33 0.05 -6.29 32.36
N ILE A 34 -0.57 -6.90 31.33
CA ILE A 34 -1.28 -8.18 31.46
C ILE A 34 -0.31 -9.31 31.82
N SER A 35 0.84 -9.36 31.14
CA SER A 35 1.86 -10.39 31.41
C SER A 35 2.37 -10.34 32.85
N LYS A 36 2.47 -9.15 33.46
CA LYS A 36 2.84 -8.99 34.87
C LYS A 36 1.78 -9.54 35.83
N LYS A 37 0.49 -9.44 35.49
CA LYS A 37 -0.63 -9.89 36.33
C LYS A 37 -0.97 -11.37 36.19
N TRP A 38 -0.56 -12.00 35.09
CA TRP A 38 -0.89 -13.40 34.83
C TRP A 38 0.04 -14.33 35.63
N ASN A 39 -0.46 -15.37 36.29
CA ASN A 39 0.37 -16.24 37.14
C ASN A 39 1.04 -17.42 36.40
N LEU A 40 0.84 -17.56 35.08
CA LEU A 40 1.52 -18.59 34.31
C LEU A 40 2.98 -18.20 34.00
N HIS A 41 3.89 -19.15 34.11
CA HIS A 41 5.33 -18.95 33.88
C HIS A 41 5.82 -19.82 32.72
N PHE A 42 6.16 -19.18 31.60
CA PHE A 42 6.81 -19.84 30.46
C PHE A 42 7.71 -18.86 29.70
N LYS A 43 8.71 -19.39 28.98
CA LYS A 43 9.89 -18.68 28.46
C LYS A 43 9.59 -17.50 27.50
N PHE A 44 8.39 -17.42 26.94
CA PHE A 44 8.00 -16.38 25.97
C PHE A 44 6.66 -15.71 26.25
N LYS A 45 6.24 -15.71 27.51
CA LYS A 45 4.92 -15.22 27.92
C LYS A 45 4.55 -13.83 27.42
N SER A 46 5.38 -12.82 27.64
CA SER A 46 5.05 -11.45 27.21
C SER A 46 4.93 -11.33 25.69
N MET A 47 5.74 -12.10 24.94
CA MET A 47 5.65 -12.16 23.48
C MET A 47 4.35 -12.84 23.03
N PHE A 48 3.99 -13.95 23.67
CA PHE A 48 2.72 -14.64 23.42
C PHE A 48 1.52 -13.72 23.68
N VAL A 49 1.48 -13.08 24.86
CA VAL A 49 0.41 -12.11 25.22
C VAL A 49 0.36 -10.97 24.20
N PHE A 50 1.50 -10.42 23.80
CA PHE A 50 1.56 -9.38 22.79
C PHE A 50 0.98 -9.85 21.46
N LEU A 51 1.44 -10.98 20.92
CA LEU A 51 0.99 -11.49 19.63
C LEU A 51 -0.51 -11.77 19.63
N THR A 52 -1.03 -12.41 20.69
CA THR A 52 -2.47 -12.67 20.83
C THR A 52 -3.26 -11.37 20.87
N LEU A 53 -2.88 -10.41 21.71
CA LEU A 53 -3.58 -9.12 21.81
C LEU A 53 -3.48 -8.32 20.51
N TYR A 54 -2.32 -8.35 19.85
CA TYR A 54 -2.06 -7.61 18.61
C TYR A 54 -2.90 -8.17 17.47
N LEU A 55 -2.93 -9.48 17.28
CA LEU A 55 -3.74 -10.13 16.25
C LEU A 55 -5.24 -9.95 16.54
N PHE A 56 -5.67 -10.14 17.79
CA PHE A 56 -7.06 -9.90 18.18
C PHE A 56 -7.47 -8.44 17.92
N SER A 57 -6.60 -7.48 18.26
CA SER A 57 -6.88 -6.07 18.01
C SER A 57 -6.94 -5.76 16.51
N THR A 58 -5.93 -6.19 15.76
CA THR A 58 -5.79 -5.92 14.31
C THR A 58 -6.93 -6.55 13.49
N LEU A 59 -7.35 -7.77 13.84
CA LEU A 59 -8.32 -8.52 13.04
C LEU A 59 -9.77 -8.31 13.48
N ILE A 60 -10.01 -7.91 14.74
CA ILE A 60 -11.36 -7.80 15.30
C ILE A 60 -11.63 -6.39 15.81
N ILE A 61 -10.86 -5.89 16.79
CA ILE A 61 -11.16 -4.60 17.45
C ILE A 61 -11.07 -3.42 16.47
N VAL A 62 -9.95 -3.31 15.75
CA VAL A 62 -9.68 -2.16 14.87
C VAL A 62 -10.71 -2.05 13.73
N PRO A 63 -11.05 -3.13 12.99
CA PRO A 63 -12.10 -3.06 11.96
C PRO A 63 -13.46 -2.59 12.48
N LEU A 64 -13.82 -2.91 13.74
CA LEU A 64 -15.08 -2.51 14.35
C LEU A 64 -15.08 -1.04 14.81
N ILE A 65 -13.93 -0.53 15.24
CA ILE A 65 -13.81 0.83 15.80
C ILE A 65 -13.44 1.87 14.73
N ALA A 66 -12.64 1.51 13.72
CA ALA A 66 -12.19 2.43 12.67
C ALA A 66 -13.32 3.23 11.99
N PRO A 67 -14.53 2.68 11.75
CA PRO A 67 -15.64 3.45 11.17
C PRO A 67 -16.02 4.70 11.96
N LEU A 68 -15.88 4.68 13.29
CA LEU A 68 -16.12 5.84 14.16
C LEU A 68 -15.14 6.99 13.87
N PHE A 69 -14.00 6.70 13.26
CA PHE A 69 -12.96 7.65 12.85
C PHE A 69 -13.03 7.97 11.35
N GLY A 70 -14.11 7.58 10.66
CA GLY A 70 -14.28 7.82 9.23
C GLY A 70 -13.37 6.95 8.36
N ARG A 71 -13.02 5.75 8.85
CA ARG A 71 -12.19 4.77 8.16
C ARG A 71 -12.85 3.41 8.10
N GLU A 72 -12.71 2.74 6.98
CA GLU A 72 -13.10 1.36 6.80
C GLU A 72 -11.92 0.54 6.31
N LYS A 73 -11.84 -0.71 6.74
CA LYS A 73 -10.94 -1.67 6.11
C LYS A 73 -11.32 -1.82 4.63
N ILE A 74 -10.35 -1.96 3.75
CA ILE A 74 -10.62 -2.32 2.35
C ILE A 74 -11.38 -3.66 2.32
N LYS A 75 -12.49 -3.69 1.57
CA LYS A 75 -13.35 -4.87 1.43
C LYS A 75 -12.72 -5.82 0.42
N ASN A 76 -12.24 -6.97 0.89
CA ASN A 76 -11.73 -8.01 0.00
C ASN A 76 -12.90 -8.76 -0.65
N THR A 77 -12.75 -9.08 -1.93
CA THR A 77 -13.67 -9.90 -2.72
C THR A 77 -12.87 -10.98 -3.45
N GLU A 78 -13.51 -11.76 -4.32
CA GLU A 78 -12.80 -12.69 -5.21
C GLU A 78 -11.84 -11.96 -6.16
N ARG A 79 -12.11 -10.68 -6.48
CA ARG A 79 -11.32 -9.89 -7.44
C ARG A 79 -10.62 -8.69 -6.82
N ILE A 80 -10.85 -8.39 -5.54
CA ILE A 80 -10.16 -7.31 -4.80
C ILE A 80 -9.44 -7.94 -3.62
N HIS A 81 -8.12 -7.89 -3.62
CA HIS A 81 -7.34 -8.47 -2.53
C HIS A 81 -5.97 -7.80 -2.40
N PRO A 82 -5.29 -7.91 -1.26
CA PRO A 82 -4.01 -7.26 -1.09
C PRO A 82 -2.94 -7.94 -1.96
N THR A 83 -1.97 -7.18 -2.45
CA THR A 83 -0.74 -7.74 -3.03
C THR A 83 0.03 -8.57 -1.99
N ASN A 84 -0.01 -8.15 -0.72
CA ASN A 84 0.60 -8.87 0.39
C ASN A 84 -0.17 -8.65 1.70
N TYR A 85 -0.16 -9.63 2.59
CA TYR A 85 -0.87 -9.53 3.87
C TYR A 85 -0.19 -8.62 4.91
N MET A 86 1.02 -8.12 4.66
CA MET A 86 1.70 -7.22 5.61
C MET A 86 0.96 -5.89 5.76
N THR A 87 0.34 -5.38 4.70
CA THR A 87 -0.50 -4.17 4.80
C THR A 87 -1.66 -4.37 5.77
N ILE A 88 -2.23 -5.57 5.83
CA ILE A 88 -3.28 -5.91 6.80
C ILE A 88 -2.71 -6.04 8.21
N LEU A 89 -1.62 -6.79 8.38
CA LEU A 89 -1.00 -7.01 9.69
C LEU A 89 -0.46 -5.71 10.31
N LEU A 90 -0.07 -4.74 9.48
CA LEU A 90 0.38 -3.42 9.90
C LEU A 90 -0.75 -2.38 9.94
N ASN A 91 -2.01 -2.78 9.76
CA ASN A 91 -3.16 -1.87 9.76
C ASN A 91 -3.04 -0.71 8.73
N ARG A 92 -2.42 -0.95 7.58
CA ARG A 92 -2.21 0.03 6.49
C ARG A 92 -3.24 -0.07 5.37
N ASN A 93 -4.31 -0.84 5.57
CA ASN A 93 -5.33 -1.12 4.57
C ASN A 93 -6.69 -0.46 4.91
N TYR A 94 -6.66 0.71 5.54
CA TYR A 94 -7.85 1.48 5.90
C TYR A 94 -8.03 2.69 5.00
N VAL A 95 -9.26 2.92 4.56
CA VAL A 95 -9.63 3.94 3.58
C VAL A 95 -10.89 4.68 4.01
N HIS A 96 -11.15 5.81 3.40
CA HIS A 96 -12.46 6.46 3.47
C HIS A 96 -13.50 5.57 2.76
N PRO A 97 -14.75 5.41 3.27
CA PRO A 97 -15.76 4.51 2.68
C PRO A 97 -15.96 4.65 1.15
N LYS A 98 -15.99 5.88 0.64
CA LYS A 98 -16.05 6.20 -0.80
C LYS A 98 -14.97 5.53 -1.67
N LEU A 99 -13.84 5.11 -1.09
CA LEU A 99 -12.79 4.39 -1.81
C LEU A 99 -13.16 2.92 -1.98
N ASN A 100 -13.80 2.29 -0.97
CA ASN A 100 -14.42 0.98 -1.13
C ASN A 100 -15.50 1.01 -2.23
N ASP A 101 -16.32 2.07 -2.27
CA ASP A 101 -17.32 2.23 -3.34
C ASP A 101 -16.67 2.35 -4.72
N LEU A 102 -15.56 3.08 -4.83
CA LEU A 102 -14.80 3.19 -6.08
C LEU A 102 -14.26 1.82 -6.51
N LEU A 103 -13.66 1.05 -5.59
CA LEU A 103 -13.12 -0.28 -5.87
C LEU A 103 -14.22 -1.25 -6.32
N TYR A 104 -15.34 -1.28 -5.62
CA TYR A 104 -16.48 -2.13 -5.95
C TYR A 104 -17.07 -1.81 -7.34
N ASN A 105 -17.26 -0.53 -7.66
CA ASN A 105 -17.72 -0.13 -8.99
C ASN A 105 -16.71 -0.48 -10.09
N THR A 106 -15.42 -0.39 -9.79
CA THR A 106 -14.34 -0.77 -10.70
C THR A 106 -14.35 -2.29 -10.94
N GLU A 107 -14.55 -3.10 -9.90
CA GLU A 107 -14.71 -4.55 -10.00
C GLU A 107 -15.90 -4.92 -10.89
N ILE A 108 -17.07 -4.29 -10.69
CA ILE A 108 -18.25 -4.52 -11.54
C ILE A 108 -17.95 -4.23 -13.01
N ALA A 109 -17.30 -3.09 -13.29
CA ALA A 109 -16.91 -2.71 -14.65
C ALA A 109 -15.93 -3.71 -15.30
N LEU A 110 -15.14 -4.42 -14.49
CA LEU A 110 -14.16 -5.42 -14.91
C LEU A 110 -14.68 -6.87 -14.89
N SER A 111 -15.94 -7.10 -14.50
CA SER A 111 -16.52 -8.43 -14.31
C SER A 111 -16.38 -9.38 -15.51
N LYS A 112 -16.42 -8.85 -16.74
CA LYS A 112 -16.26 -9.61 -18.00
C LYS A 112 -14.81 -9.81 -18.44
N THR A 113 -13.85 -9.45 -17.60
CA THR A 113 -12.41 -9.59 -17.87
C THR A 113 -11.78 -10.57 -16.90
N SER A 114 -10.49 -10.88 -17.05
CA SER A 114 -9.68 -11.61 -16.06
C SER A 114 -8.89 -10.67 -15.12
N ILE A 115 -9.15 -9.35 -15.17
CA ILE A 115 -8.40 -8.37 -14.38
C ILE A 115 -8.86 -8.40 -12.92
N GLU A 116 -7.93 -8.65 -12.02
CA GLU A 116 -8.11 -8.55 -10.57
C GLU A 116 -7.44 -7.26 -10.05
N ILE A 117 -8.01 -6.67 -9.01
CA ILE A 117 -7.53 -5.45 -8.36
C ILE A 117 -6.68 -5.85 -7.16
N HIS A 118 -5.37 -5.71 -7.29
CA HIS A 118 -4.43 -5.92 -6.19
C HIS A 118 -4.06 -4.58 -5.56
N TYR A 119 -4.40 -4.40 -4.28
CA TYR A 119 -4.08 -3.17 -3.56
C TYR A 119 -2.81 -3.29 -2.70
N LEU A 120 -2.13 -2.16 -2.54
CA LEU A 120 -0.92 -2.01 -1.72
C LEU A 120 -1.21 -1.10 -0.51
N ASP A 121 -0.34 -0.13 -0.21
CA ASP A 121 -0.54 0.75 0.94
C ASP A 121 -1.74 1.69 0.73
N ALA A 122 -2.59 1.76 1.76
CA ALA A 122 -3.72 2.67 1.86
C ALA A 122 -3.43 3.67 2.98
N ASN A 123 -4.12 3.64 4.11
CA ASN A 123 -3.83 4.46 5.29
C ASN A 123 -4.02 3.64 6.58
N PHE A 124 -3.61 4.23 7.71
CA PHE A 124 -3.92 3.80 9.07
C PHE A 124 -5.38 4.10 9.50
N PRO A 125 -5.89 3.39 10.52
CA PRO A 125 -7.33 3.38 10.88
C PRO A 125 -7.87 4.60 11.64
N PHE A 126 -7.05 5.38 12.37
CA PHE A 126 -7.61 6.32 13.38
C PHE A 126 -7.24 7.79 13.21
N ILE A 127 -5.98 8.10 12.91
CA ILE A 127 -5.46 9.48 13.01
C ILE A 127 -5.08 10.02 11.62
N ASN A 128 -5.68 11.15 11.23
CA ASN A 128 -5.24 11.92 10.06
C ASN A 128 -3.83 12.49 10.29
N ASN A 129 -3.02 12.63 9.23
CA ASN A 129 -1.65 13.15 9.30
C ASN A 129 -0.68 12.31 10.14
N PHE A 130 -1.07 11.09 10.53
CA PHE A 130 -0.12 10.13 11.07
C PHE A 130 0.84 9.70 9.95
N PRO A 131 2.17 9.75 10.17
CA PRO A 131 3.14 9.50 9.10
C PRO A 131 3.12 8.02 8.67
N LEU A 132 2.74 7.76 7.42
CA LEU A 132 2.85 6.45 6.79
C LEU A 132 4.16 6.38 6.01
N LEU A 133 5.23 5.86 6.61
CA LEU A 133 6.52 5.72 5.89
C LEU A 133 6.50 4.50 4.94
N PRO A 134 6.98 4.61 3.69
CA PRO A 134 7.48 5.82 3.02
C PRO A 134 6.38 6.66 2.34
N HIS A 135 5.14 6.15 2.25
CA HIS A 135 3.98 6.74 1.59
C HIS A 135 3.36 7.95 2.32
N LEU A 136 4.14 9.01 2.55
CA LEU A 136 3.77 10.16 3.39
C LEU A 136 2.50 10.90 2.95
N SER A 137 2.13 10.82 1.66
CA SER A 137 0.90 11.45 1.17
C SER A 137 -0.36 10.74 1.66
N HIS A 138 -0.27 9.47 2.07
CA HIS A 138 -1.40 8.64 2.51
C HIS A 138 -1.80 8.94 3.95
N ASN A 139 -2.27 10.15 4.18
CA ASN A 139 -2.48 10.70 5.52
C ASN A 139 -3.96 10.92 5.88
N ASP A 140 -4.88 10.69 4.95
CA ASP A 140 -6.29 11.09 5.04
C ASP A 140 -7.28 9.99 4.61
N GLY A 141 -6.78 8.80 4.26
CA GLY A 141 -7.59 7.64 3.86
C GLY A 141 -8.23 7.80 2.48
N LYS A 142 -7.88 8.87 1.74
CA LYS A 142 -8.40 9.12 0.39
C LYS A 142 -7.50 8.57 -0.71
N LYS A 143 -6.38 7.94 -0.35
CA LYS A 143 -5.34 7.48 -1.27
C LYS A 143 -5.17 5.98 -1.18
N LEU A 144 -4.87 5.37 -2.32
CA LEU A 144 -4.61 3.95 -2.43
C LEU A 144 -3.62 3.71 -3.55
N ASP A 145 -2.67 2.83 -3.30
CA ASP A 145 -1.80 2.30 -4.34
C ASP A 145 -2.35 0.95 -4.83
N LEU A 146 -2.31 0.75 -6.14
CA LEU A 146 -2.77 -0.45 -6.84
C LEU A 146 -1.64 -1.01 -7.71
N SER A 147 -1.58 -2.33 -7.84
CA SER A 147 -0.59 -2.94 -8.72
C SER A 147 -0.88 -2.61 -10.17
N LEU A 148 0.16 -2.54 -10.98
CA LEU A 148 0.04 -2.70 -12.43
C LEU A 148 -0.49 -4.10 -12.79
N ILE A 149 -1.06 -4.24 -13.98
CA ILE A 149 -1.51 -5.53 -14.50
C ILE A 149 -0.40 -6.18 -15.31
N TYR A 150 -0.21 -7.48 -15.10
CA TYR A 150 0.82 -8.25 -15.77
C TYR A 150 0.22 -9.36 -16.65
N GLU A 151 0.99 -9.77 -17.65
CA GLU A 151 0.63 -10.84 -18.57
C GLU A 151 1.81 -11.79 -18.83
N THR A 152 1.49 -13.01 -19.26
CA THR A 152 2.49 -13.96 -19.73
C THR A 152 2.97 -13.60 -21.14
N LYS A 153 4.03 -14.26 -21.61
CA LYS A 153 4.51 -14.12 -22.99
C LYS A 153 3.46 -14.48 -24.04
N ASP A 154 2.48 -15.29 -23.68
CA ASP A 154 1.35 -15.68 -24.53
C ASP A 154 0.17 -14.70 -24.43
N ASN A 155 0.40 -13.50 -23.90
CA ASN A 155 -0.60 -12.43 -23.72
C ASN A 155 -1.79 -12.79 -22.81
N HIS A 156 -1.61 -13.72 -21.88
CA HIS A 156 -2.62 -14.05 -20.88
C HIS A 156 -2.43 -13.21 -19.62
N ILE A 157 -3.44 -12.44 -19.24
CA ILE A 157 -3.46 -11.69 -17.97
C ILE A 157 -3.34 -12.66 -16.80
N THR A 158 -2.52 -12.29 -15.82
CA THR A 158 -2.32 -13.05 -14.58
C THR A 158 -2.55 -12.18 -13.35
N ASN A 159 -2.91 -12.83 -12.25
CA ASN A 159 -2.97 -12.24 -10.91
C ASN A 159 -1.65 -12.33 -10.13
N LYS A 160 -0.60 -12.88 -10.76
CA LYS A 160 0.74 -12.93 -10.19
C LYS A 160 1.40 -11.56 -10.22
N GLN A 161 2.26 -11.33 -9.23
CA GLN A 161 2.97 -10.08 -9.00
C GLN A 161 4.44 -10.22 -9.37
N LYS A 162 5.10 -9.10 -9.67
CA LYS A 162 6.55 -9.05 -9.96
C LYS A 162 7.44 -8.82 -8.73
N SER A 163 6.87 -8.42 -7.60
CA SER A 163 7.58 -8.32 -6.32
C SER A 163 6.72 -8.81 -5.15
N LEU A 164 7.37 -9.14 -4.03
CA LEU A 164 6.69 -9.61 -2.81
C LEU A 164 5.87 -8.51 -2.13
N THR A 165 6.32 -7.27 -2.22
CA THR A 165 5.64 -6.11 -1.63
C THR A 165 4.63 -5.48 -2.59
N GLY A 166 4.78 -5.73 -3.89
CA GLY A 166 4.10 -5.02 -4.98
C GLY A 166 4.84 -3.75 -5.45
N TYR A 167 5.91 -3.35 -4.74
CA TYR A 167 6.74 -2.19 -5.09
C TYR A 167 8.13 -2.60 -5.60
N GLY A 168 8.84 -1.66 -6.22
CA GLY A 168 10.27 -1.74 -6.49
C GLY A 168 10.66 -2.49 -7.77
N VAL A 169 9.69 -2.97 -8.56
CA VAL A 169 9.95 -3.54 -9.90
C VAL A 169 9.33 -2.63 -10.94
N PHE A 170 10.16 -1.78 -11.52
CA PHE A 170 9.71 -0.67 -12.37
C PHE A 170 9.66 -1.02 -13.85
N GLU A 171 8.60 -0.56 -14.51
CA GLU A 171 8.43 -0.61 -15.94
C GLU A 171 9.16 0.56 -16.61
N SER A 172 10.40 0.31 -17.01
CA SER A 172 11.27 1.35 -17.59
C SER A 172 10.72 1.93 -18.91
N PRO A 173 11.08 3.19 -19.25
CA PRO A 173 10.73 3.79 -20.53
C PRO A 173 11.37 3.02 -21.70
N LYS A 174 10.63 2.89 -22.80
CA LYS A 174 11.15 2.42 -24.10
C LYS A 174 12.07 3.48 -24.71
N PRO A 175 12.94 3.14 -25.69
CA PRO A 175 13.89 4.08 -26.29
C PRO A 175 13.25 5.38 -26.83
N GLU A 176 12.05 5.29 -27.40
CA GLU A 176 11.30 6.42 -27.98
C GLU A 176 10.44 7.19 -26.96
N GLU A 177 10.38 6.73 -25.71
CA GLU A 177 9.54 7.33 -24.67
C GLU A 177 10.32 8.35 -23.83
N THR A 178 9.59 9.30 -23.24
CA THR A 178 10.20 10.30 -22.36
C THR A 178 10.82 9.62 -21.13
N ASN A 179 12.15 9.71 -21.01
CA ASN A 179 12.86 9.19 -19.84
C ASN A 179 12.82 10.18 -18.67
N GLN A 180 11.68 10.20 -17.97
CA GLN A 180 11.46 11.08 -16.82
C GLN A 180 12.43 10.80 -15.67
N ILE A 181 12.81 9.53 -15.49
CA ILE A 181 13.75 9.09 -14.44
C ILE A 181 15.08 9.80 -14.60
N ASN A 182 15.67 9.74 -15.80
CA ASN A 182 16.94 10.40 -16.09
C ASN A 182 16.82 11.93 -15.97
N SER A 183 15.69 12.51 -16.41
CA SER A 183 15.40 13.94 -16.24
C SER A 183 15.37 14.38 -14.77
N CYS A 184 14.73 13.61 -13.88
CA CYS A 184 14.68 13.90 -12.45
C CYS A 184 16.04 13.73 -11.76
N LEU A 185 16.77 12.65 -12.09
CA LEU A 185 18.10 12.41 -11.53
C LEU A 185 19.10 13.51 -11.93
N LYS A 186 19.09 13.96 -13.19
CA LYS A 186 19.91 15.10 -13.65
C LYS A 186 19.60 16.40 -12.93
N LYS A 187 18.39 16.57 -12.41
CA LYS A 187 17.97 17.72 -11.60
C LYS A 187 18.30 17.57 -10.11
N GLY A 188 18.99 16.50 -9.72
CA GLY A 188 19.42 16.24 -8.34
C GLY A 188 18.40 15.52 -7.46
N TYR A 189 17.27 15.05 -8.02
CA TYR A 189 16.25 14.32 -7.26
C TYR A 189 16.61 12.85 -7.10
N PHE A 190 17.64 12.53 -6.31
CA PHE A 190 18.09 11.16 -6.09
C PHE A 190 17.00 10.27 -5.45
N GLN A 191 16.14 10.85 -4.60
CA GLN A 191 15.06 10.12 -3.94
C GLN A 191 14.01 9.57 -4.92
N TYR A 192 13.94 10.13 -6.13
CA TYR A 192 12.99 9.74 -7.16
C TYR A 192 13.08 8.26 -7.52
N ASP A 193 14.33 7.77 -7.62
CA ASP A 193 14.67 6.42 -8.07
C ASP A 193 15.20 5.54 -6.92
N PHE A 194 15.31 6.09 -5.71
CA PHE A 194 15.80 5.38 -4.54
C PHE A 194 15.04 4.09 -4.19
N PRO A 195 13.70 4.00 -4.36
CA PRO A 195 12.97 2.79 -3.97
C PRO A 195 13.39 1.50 -4.72
N LYS A 196 14.15 1.59 -5.82
CA LYS A 196 14.75 0.41 -6.49
C LYS A 196 15.72 -0.38 -5.62
N TYR A 197 16.23 0.22 -4.55
CA TYR A 197 17.07 -0.46 -3.57
C TYR A 197 16.25 -1.11 -2.44
N LEU A 198 14.93 -0.92 -2.44
CA LEU A 198 13.98 -1.43 -1.43
C LEU A 198 12.95 -2.40 -2.04
N THR A 199 13.30 -3.09 -3.13
CA THR A 199 12.39 -4.04 -3.79
C THR A 199 12.06 -5.26 -2.94
N PHE A 200 12.95 -5.64 -2.01
CA PHE A 200 12.86 -6.87 -1.21
C PHE A 200 12.72 -8.16 -2.06
N GLY A 201 13.32 -8.15 -3.25
CA GLY A 201 13.37 -9.30 -4.17
C GLY A 201 12.32 -9.23 -5.29
N THR A 202 12.71 -9.74 -6.46
CA THR A 202 11.87 -9.86 -7.64
C THR A 202 11.38 -11.29 -7.78
N ILE A 203 10.10 -11.47 -8.11
CA ILE A 203 9.46 -12.77 -8.36
C ILE A 203 8.84 -12.76 -9.75
N ASN A 204 8.57 -13.95 -10.30
CA ASN A 204 7.90 -14.10 -11.60
C ASN A 204 8.51 -13.21 -12.73
N THR A 205 9.83 -13.22 -12.86
CA THR A 205 10.58 -12.35 -13.80
C THR A 205 10.22 -12.53 -15.28
N HIS A 206 9.52 -13.61 -15.62
CA HIS A 206 8.99 -13.89 -16.95
C HIS A 206 7.73 -13.08 -17.30
N LEU A 207 7.10 -12.43 -16.32
CA LEU A 207 5.90 -11.62 -16.52
C LEU A 207 6.22 -10.28 -17.18
N LEU A 208 5.34 -9.91 -18.10
CA LEU A 208 5.41 -8.68 -18.87
C LEU A 208 4.33 -7.70 -18.37
N PHE A 209 4.59 -6.41 -18.52
CA PHE A 209 3.58 -5.38 -18.28
C PHE A 209 2.45 -5.49 -19.29
N SER A 210 1.22 -5.64 -18.82
CA SER A 210 0.05 -5.66 -19.68
C SER A 210 -0.41 -4.23 -19.97
N GLU A 211 -0.09 -3.73 -21.16
CA GLU A 211 -0.57 -2.42 -21.62
C GLU A 211 -2.10 -2.40 -21.68
N LYS A 212 -2.71 -3.45 -22.27
CA LYS A 212 -4.17 -3.57 -22.38
C LYS A 212 -4.84 -3.72 -21.01
N GLY A 213 -4.30 -4.57 -20.14
CA GLY A 213 -4.85 -4.82 -18.81
C GLY A 213 -4.79 -3.59 -17.92
N THR A 214 -3.63 -2.94 -17.85
CA THR A 214 -3.42 -1.74 -17.02
C THR A 214 -4.26 -0.57 -17.51
N LYS A 215 -4.32 -0.36 -18.84
CA LYS A 215 -5.21 0.65 -19.43
C LYS A 215 -6.67 0.41 -19.05
N LYS A 216 -7.16 -0.82 -19.19
CA LYS A 216 -8.55 -1.18 -18.88
C LYS A 216 -8.88 -0.96 -17.41
N LEU A 217 -7.98 -1.31 -16.49
CA LEU A 217 -8.14 -1.02 -15.06
C LEU A 217 -8.27 0.50 -14.81
N ILE A 218 -7.36 1.29 -15.38
CA ILE A 218 -7.35 2.76 -15.22
C ILE A 218 -8.63 3.38 -15.78
N GLU A 219 -9.02 3.02 -17.00
CA GLU A 219 -10.24 3.53 -17.64
C GLU A 219 -11.49 3.19 -16.83
N SER A 220 -11.58 1.97 -16.28
CA SER A 220 -12.68 1.59 -15.38
C SER A 220 -12.75 2.47 -14.14
N MET A 221 -11.62 2.79 -13.50
CA MET A 221 -11.60 3.70 -12.34
C MET A 221 -11.96 5.14 -12.72
N LEU A 222 -11.55 5.60 -13.91
CA LEU A 222 -11.85 6.95 -14.40
C LEU A 222 -13.35 7.16 -14.65
N THR A 223 -14.16 6.11 -14.83
CA THR A 223 -15.62 6.26 -14.90
C THR A 223 -16.22 6.84 -13.60
N SER A 224 -15.53 6.67 -12.46
CA SER A 224 -16.00 7.19 -11.19
C SER A 224 -15.81 8.70 -11.06
N ASN A 225 -16.89 9.39 -10.70
CA ASN A 225 -16.86 10.80 -10.35
C ASN A 225 -16.21 11.07 -8.98
N SER A 226 -15.98 10.06 -8.14
CA SER A 226 -15.31 10.23 -6.84
C SER A 226 -13.78 10.32 -6.99
N LEU A 227 -13.22 9.81 -8.08
CA LEU A 227 -11.79 9.87 -8.37
C LEU A 227 -11.36 11.32 -8.71
N GLY A 228 -10.39 11.83 -7.96
CA GLY A 228 -9.84 13.18 -8.12
C GLY A 228 -8.54 13.19 -8.92
N LYS A 229 -7.59 12.33 -8.56
CA LYS A 229 -6.28 12.22 -9.23
C LYS A 229 -5.87 10.76 -9.37
N LEU A 230 -5.11 10.48 -10.42
CA LEU A 230 -4.42 9.22 -10.64
C LEU A 230 -2.99 9.54 -11.07
N PHE A 231 -1.99 9.05 -10.34
CA PHE A 231 -0.59 9.23 -10.67
C PHE A 231 0.00 7.96 -11.30
N ILE A 232 0.69 8.17 -12.41
CA ILE A 232 1.49 7.18 -13.13
C ILE A 232 2.64 7.92 -13.83
N GLU A 233 3.74 7.24 -14.15
CA GLU A 233 4.85 7.88 -14.86
C GLU A 233 4.49 8.38 -16.27
N PRO A 234 5.14 9.45 -16.75
CA PRO A 234 4.85 10.04 -18.06
C PRO A 234 4.96 9.06 -19.24
N HIS A 235 5.96 8.18 -19.25
CA HIS A 235 6.14 7.20 -20.32
C HIS A 235 5.00 6.18 -20.34
N LEU A 236 4.52 5.73 -19.17
CA LEU A 236 3.35 4.84 -19.11
C LEU A 236 2.07 5.57 -19.54
N LYS A 237 1.90 6.83 -19.15
CA LYS A 237 0.76 7.65 -19.62
C LYS A 237 0.74 7.74 -21.15
N GLN A 238 1.91 7.96 -21.77
CA GLN A 238 2.08 8.00 -23.23
C GLN A 238 1.79 6.62 -23.85
N ARG A 239 2.44 5.56 -23.36
CA ARG A 239 2.31 4.17 -23.84
C ARG A 239 0.86 3.67 -23.81
N LEU A 240 0.12 4.00 -22.76
CA LEU A 240 -1.28 3.58 -22.58
C LEU A 240 -2.28 4.50 -23.32
N HIS A 241 -1.81 5.60 -23.93
CA HIS A 241 -2.64 6.62 -24.58
C HIS A 241 -3.73 7.19 -23.64
N LEU A 242 -3.36 7.52 -22.40
CA LEU A 242 -4.28 8.06 -21.38
C LEU A 242 -4.41 9.58 -21.51
N THR A 243 -5.60 10.06 -21.86
CA THR A 243 -5.88 11.49 -22.12
C THR A 243 -6.65 12.20 -21.02
N ASP A 244 -7.23 11.48 -20.05
CA ASP A 244 -8.01 12.08 -18.97
C ASP A 244 -7.15 13.01 -18.10
N ARG A 245 -7.65 14.22 -17.85
CA ARG A 245 -6.99 15.28 -17.06
C ARG A 245 -6.67 14.90 -15.60
N ARG A 246 -7.31 13.86 -15.07
CA ARG A 246 -7.04 13.32 -13.73
C ARG A 246 -5.80 12.43 -13.69
N VAL A 247 -5.40 11.86 -14.84
CA VAL A 247 -4.15 11.09 -14.98
C VAL A 247 -2.98 12.06 -15.11
N ARG A 248 -2.12 12.09 -14.10
CA ARG A 248 -1.10 13.13 -13.93
C ARG A 248 0.23 12.52 -13.56
N TYR A 249 1.28 13.30 -13.79
CA TYR A 249 2.58 13.05 -13.24
C TYR A 249 2.67 13.68 -11.83
N HIS A 250 3.24 12.96 -10.86
CA HIS A 250 3.37 13.45 -9.48
C HIS A 250 4.48 14.53 -9.35
N GLY A 251 5.55 14.45 -10.14
CA GLY A 251 6.68 15.36 -10.07
C GLY A 251 7.93 14.74 -9.41
N CYS A 252 9.11 15.26 -9.73
CA CYS A 252 10.39 14.69 -9.27
C CYS A 252 10.62 14.73 -7.74
N LYS A 253 9.80 15.49 -7.01
CA LYS A 253 9.86 15.55 -5.54
C LYS A 253 9.25 14.31 -4.87
N ALA A 254 8.38 13.58 -5.58
CA ALA A 254 7.84 12.29 -5.15
C ALA A 254 8.70 11.15 -5.69
N VAL A 255 8.44 9.92 -5.24
CA VAL A 255 9.00 8.71 -5.87
C VAL A 255 8.32 8.44 -7.22
N ARG A 256 8.97 7.68 -8.09
CA ARG A 256 8.41 7.25 -9.38
C ARG A 256 7.20 6.29 -9.20
N HIS A 257 6.25 6.33 -10.12
CA HIS A 257 5.00 5.54 -10.11
C HIS A 257 4.85 4.68 -11.39
N ASP A 258 5.86 3.86 -11.67
CA ASP A 258 5.88 2.88 -12.76
C ASP A 258 6.15 1.45 -12.29
N ASP A 259 5.98 1.20 -10.99
CA ASP A 259 5.79 -0.10 -10.37
C ASP A 259 4.35 -0.28 -9.83
N HIS A 260 3.60 0.82 -9.66
CA HIS A 260 2.23 0.85 -9.17
C HIS A 260 1.43 2.04 -9.74
N ILE A 261 0.11 2.03 -9.52
CA ILE A 261 -0.82 3.13 -9.81
C ILE A 261 -1.23 3.75 -8.48
N HIS A 262 -1.06 5.06 -8.32
CA HIS A 262 -1.58 5.77 -7.14
C HIS A 262 -2.89 6.48 -7.48
N ILE A 263 -3.94 6.27 -6.70
CA ILE A 263 -5.23 6.95 -6.86
C ILE A 263 -5.56 7.81 -5.64
N GLN A 264 -6.27 8.92 -5.88
CA GLN A 264 -6.72 9.83 -4.84
C GLN A 264 -8.17 10.27 -5.10
N LEU A 265 -9.04 10.17 -4.09
CA LEU A 265 -10.39 10.74 -4.13
C LEU A 265 -10.39 12.28 -4.16
N LYS A 266 -11.51 12.87 -4.57
CA LYS A 266 -11.74 14.31 -4.51
C LYS A 266 -11.71 14.89 -3.08
#